data_AF-A0A352X2J3-F1
#
_entry.id   AF-A0A352X2J3-F1
#
_cell.length_a   1.000
_cell.length_b   1.000
_cell.length_c   1.000
_cell.angle_alpha   90.00
_cell.angle_beta   90.00
_cell.angle_gamma   90.00
#
_symmetry.space_group_name_H-M   'P 1'
#
loop_
_entity.id
_entity.type
_entity.pdbx_description
1 polymer ?
#
loop_
_entity_poly.entity_id
_entity_poly.type
_entity_poly.pdbx_seq_one_letter_code
_entity_poly.pdbx_strand_id
1 'polypeptide(L)' 'MKDAPTTKTQLDTYQRLGVQELWRYENNKLEIHVLSNGKYIKSAVSPTFPNLPIIEIIPQYTIQS' A
#
# COMPACT_ATOMS: atom_id res chain seq x y z
N MET A 1 23.83 8.12 1.64
CA MET A 1 22.79 7.75 2.62
C MET A 1 21.51 8.49 2.25
N LYS A 2 20.69 7.88 1.40
CA LYS A 2 19.30 8.20 1.04
C LYS A 2 18.92 7.19 -0.05
N ASP A 3 17.65 6.84 -0.14
CA ASP A 3 17.09 5.77 -0.96
C ASP A 3 17.20 4.38 -0.33
N ALA A 4 16.39 4.13 0.69
CA ALA A 4 15.97 2.76 0.97
C ALA A 4 14.94 2.38 -0.11
N PRO A 5 15.26 1.55 -1.12
CA PRO A 5 14.22 0.95 -1.93
C PRO A 5 13.30 0.17 -0.99
N THR A 6 11.99 0.33 -1.11
CA THR A 6 10.96 -0.49 -0.44
C THR A 6 11.08 -1.93 -0.93
N THR A 7 12.12 -2.59 -0.44
CA THR A 7 12.44 -3.98 -0.70
C THR A 7 11.45 -4.82 0.08
N LYS A 8 11.00 -5.91 -0.53
CA LYS A 8 10.06 -6.94 -0.05
C LYS A 8 10.09 -7.21 1.47
N THR A 9 11.25 -7.05 2.10
CA THR A 9 11.52 -7.08 3.55
C THR A 9 10.52 -6.29 4.42
N GLN A 10 10.00 -5.16 3.95
CA GLN A 10 9.00 -4.40 4.73
C GLN A 10 7.61 -5.04 4.67
N LEU A 11 7.20 -5.56 3.51
CA LEU A 11 5.87 -6.19 3.35
C LEU A 11 5.72 -7.41 4.27
N ASP A 12 6.74 -8.27 4.31
CA ASP A 12 6.75 -9.44 5.18
C ASP A 12 6.71 -9.06 6.67
N THR A 13 7.31 -7.92 7.03
CA THR A 13 7.30 -7.42 8.41
C THR A 13 5.89 -6.97 8.80
N TYR A 14 5.24 -6.15 7.98
CA TYR A 14 3.86 -5.72 8.25
C TYR A 14 2.87 -6.88 8.22
N GLN A 15 3.11 -7.90 7.39
CA GLN A 15 2.31 -9.11 7.34
C GLN A 15 2.39 -9.89 8.65
N ARG A 16 3.61 -10.09 9.18
CA ARG A 16 3.81 -10.73 10.49
C ARG A 16 3.22 -9.93 11.64
N LEU A 17 3.21 -8.59 11.53
CA LEU A 17 2.58 -7.70 12.50
C LEU A 17 1.04 -7.66 12.39
N GLY A 18 0.46 -8.26 11.34
CA GLY A 18 -0.98 -8.34 11.19
C GLY A 18 -1.65 -7.02 10.78
N VAL A 19 -0.92 -6.10 10.12
CA VAL A 19 -1.51 -4.83 9.66
C VAL A 19 -2.56 -5.12 8.58
N GLN A 20 -3.82 -4.74 8.83
CA GLN A 20 -4.95 -5.17 7.99
C GLN A 20 -4.90 -4.65 6.55
N GLU A 21 -4.34 -3.46 6.33
CA GLU A 21 -4.27 -2.83 5.02
C GLU A 21 -2.96 -2.04 4.90
N LEU A 22 -2.26 -2.21 3.79
CA LEU A 22 -1.00 -1.53 3.49
C LEU A 22 -1.09 -0.83 2.14
N TRP A 23 -0.76 0.46 2.14
CA TRP A 23 -0.69 1.30 0.94
C TRP A 23 0.76 1.50 0.54
N ARG A 24 1.09 1.16 -0.70
CA ARG A 24 2.44 1.30 -1.24
C ARG A 24 2.42 2.20 -2.45
N TYR A 25 3.09 3.34 -2.34
CA TYR A 25 3.24 4.27 -3.44
C TYR A 25 4.65 4.14 -4.03
N GLU A 26 4.75 3.56 -5.23
CA GLU A 26 6.02 3.30 -5.92
C GLU A 26 5.85 3.59 -7.41
N ASN A 27 6.85 4.22 -8.04
CA ASN A 27 6.83 4.55 -9.47
C ASN A 27 5.54 5.27 -9.93
N ASN A 28 5.11 6.26 -9.13
CA ASN A 28 3.89 7.04 -9.35
C ASN A 28 2.59 6.20 -9.41
N LYS A 29 2.60 5.03 -8.76
CA LYS A 29 1.45 4.14 -8.67
C LYS A 29 1.18 3.77 -7.22
N LEU A 30 -0.08 3.89 -6.83
CA LEU A 30 -0.56 3.33 -5.57
C LEU A 30 -0.97 1.87 -5.76
N GLU A 31 -0.46 0.99 -4.89
CA GLU A 31 -0.96 -0.36 -4.68
C GLU A 31 -1.56 -0.49 -3.28
N ILE A 32 -2.74 -1.13 -3.21
CA ILE A 32 -3.38 -1.49 -1.95
C ILE A 32 -3.20 -2.99 -1.73
N HIS A 33 -2.70 -3.35 -0.56
CA HIS A 33 -2.52 -4.74 -0.13
C HIS A 33 -3.36 -4.97 1.13
N VAL A 34 -4.32 -5.90 1.06
CA VAL A 34 -5.20 -6.25 2.18
C VAL A 34 -4.75 -7.59 2.76
N LEU A 35 -4.62 -7.65 4.09
CA LEU A 35 -4.26 -8.88 4.77
C LEU A 35 -5.47 -9.81 4.80
N SER A 36 -5.33 -10.98 4.17
CA SER A 36 -6.34 -12.03 4.17
C SER A 36 -5.67 -13.37 4.44
N ASN A 37 -6.17 -14.12 5.42
CA ASN A 37 -5.62 -15.42 5.82
C ASN A 37 -4.10 -15.38 6.06
N GLY A 38 -3.63 -14.33 6.74
CA GLY A 38 -2.22 -14.14 7.08
C GLY A 38 -1.31 -13.77 5.91
N LYS A 39 -1.87 -13.43 4.74
CA LYS A 39 -1.11 -13.00 3.56
C LYS A 39 -1.67 -11.73 2.95
N TYR A 40 -0.79 -10.87 2.44
CA TYR A 40 -1.23 -9.72 1.67
C TYR A 40 -1.68 -10.12 0.26
N ILE A 41 -2.84 -9.58 -0.13
CA ILE A 41 -3.42 -9.73 -1.47
C ILE A 41 -3.64 -8.33 -2.04
N LYS A 42 -3.30 -8.13 -3.32
CA LYS A 42 -3.60 -6.87 -4.01
C LYS A 42 -5.11 -6.65 -4.07
N SER A 43 -5.55 -5.45 -3.74
CA SER A 43 -6.94 -5.03 -3.82
C SER A 43 -7.09 -3.83 -4.75
N ALA A 44 -8.20 -3.80 -5.51
CA ALA A 44 -8.60 -2.65 -6.31
C ALA A 44 -9.31 -1.57 -5.47
N VAL A 45 -9.79 -1.93 -4.28
CA VAL A 45 -10.52 -1.04 -3.38
C VAL A 45 -9.89 -1.04 -1.99
N SER A 46 -10.03 0.06 -1.26
CA SER A 46 -9.67 0.13 0.15
C SER A 46 -10.87 -0.32 1.00
N PRO A 47 -10.76 -1.39 1.80
CA PRO A 47 -11.76 -1.70 2.82
C PRO A 47 -11.92 -0.58 3.86
N THR A 48 -10.85 0.16 4.16
CA THR A 48 -10.88 1.30 5.09
C THR A 48 -11.67 2.48 4.52
N PHE A 49 -11.63 2.69 3.20
CA PHE A 49 -12.36 3.76 2.50
C PHE A 49 -13.17 3.22 1.31
N PRO A 50 -14.26 2.48 1.55
CA PRO A 50 -14.98 1.72 0.51
C PRO A 50 -15.68 2.61 -0.53
N ASN A 51 -15.97 3.87 -0.17
CA ASN A 51 -16.70 4.81 -1.01
C ASN A 51 -15.78 5.80 -1.75
N LEU A 52 -14.46 5.64 -1.64
CA LEU A 52 -13.50 6.51 -2.30
C LEU A 52 -12.63 5.69 -3.26
N PRO A 53 -12.44 6.13 -4.52
CA PRO A 53 -11.52 5.50 -5.45
C PRO A 53 -10.07 5.88 -5.09
N ILE A 54 -9.57 5.34 -3.97
CA ILE A 54 -8.28 5.68 -3.37
C ILE A 54 -7.12 5.54 -4.37
N ILE A 55 -7.12 4.50 -5.20
CA ILE A 55 -6.09 4.25 -6.23
C ILE A 55 -6.00 5.41 -7.23
N GLU A 56 -7.11 6.07 -7.53
CA GLU A 56 -7.18 7.17 -8.49
C GLU A 56 -6.90 8.53 -7.84
N ILE A 57 -7.36 8.71 -6.60
CA ILE A 57 -7.32 9.99 -5.88
C ILE A 57 -5.92 10.25 -5.32
N ILE A 58 -5.34 9.30 -4.60
CA ILE A 58 -4.08 9.53 -3.86
C ILE A 58 -2.93 9.97 -4.77
N PRO A 59 -2.70 9.39 -5.97
CA PRO A 59 -1.64 9.86 -6.86
C PRO A 59 -1.75 11.34 -7.27
N GLN A 60 -2.94 11.94 -7.20
CA GLN A 60 -3.14 13.36 -7.54
C GLN A 60 -2.59 14.30 -6.46
N TYR A 61 -2.42 13.81 -5.23
CA TYR A 61 -1.95 14.60 -4.07
C TYR A 61 -0.50 14.30 -3.69
N THR A 62 0.15 13.36 -4.34
CA THR A 62 1.59 13.11 -4.16
C THR A 62 2.38 14.11 -5.01
N ILE A 63 2.54 15.34 -4.50
CA ILE A 63 3.49 16.30 -5.09
C ILE A 63 4.89 15.81 -4.74
N GLN A 64 5.65 15.44 -5.76
CA GLN A 64 7.05 15.06 -5.60
C GLN A 64 7.86 16.35 -5.34
N SER A 65 8.20 16.58 -4.07
CA SER A 65 9.12 17.64 -3.62
C SER A 65 10.57 17.18 -3.66
#